data_AF-A0AAD9GDL4-F1
#
_entry.id   AF-A0AAD9GDL4-F1
#
_cell.length_a   1.000
_cell.length_b   1.000
_cell.length_c   1.000
_cell.angle_alpha   90.00
_cell.angle_beta   90.00
_cell.angle_gamma   90.00
#
_symmetry.space_group_name_H-M   'P 1'
#
loop_
_entity.id
_entity.type
_entity.pdbx_description
1 polymer ?
#
loop_
_entity_poly.entity_id
_entity_poly.type
_entity_poly.pdbx_seq_one_letter_code
_entity_poly.pdbx_strand_id
1 'polypeptide(L)'
;MITPKYCISAPSRYRCTCIRQYRRKFSSEGGSAPSEPLGLSERKDLILWQLRLSAYVSGIAMSVYGGYVLFSSGFELERSRRKFLLHWNSLLYGSGLPPKVHAILNSRFSACLSSELLQSLSAYFIKFDLAKDNGFRRRDAILFLESVGIDVDNAFVQHFIASGTGESKDHRLVSGCSLQEFADLLEAIVLEDRMNGSGGLEGKLTEKLKEFTGEVGTNFGQPPRSFRLSNPLISGAATSLSKGLGKYIQKDLEEAMASDLRNELDRNYNLRAKLEAIAKTRKLSESESRRLNAVHNEIKLLEDEVSRQNRTSNMLWWM
;
A
#
# COMPACT_ATOMS: atom_id res chain seq x y z
N MET A 1 -38.12 -13.39 42.51
CA MET A 1 -37.76 -14.64 43.20
C MET A 1 -36.55 -15.26 42.51
N ILE A 2 -35.47 -15.42 43.28
CA ILE A 2 -34.37 -16.41 43.19
C ILE A 2 -33.46 -16.38 41.93
N THR A 3 -32.28 -15.78 42.13
CA THR A 3 -30.99 -16.01 41.45
C THR A 3 -30.30 -17.29 41.93
N PRO A 4 -29.28 -17.79 41.19
CA PRO A 4 -27.97 -18.10 41.81
C PRO A 4 -26.82 -17.51 40.96
N LYS A 5 -25.88 -16.69 41.46
CA LYS A 5 -24.81 -16.88 42.47
C LYS A 5 -23.98 -18.16 42.26
N TYR A 6 -22.87 -18.02 41.53
CA TYR A 6 -21.67 -18.84 41.73
C TYR A 6 -20.46 -17.93 41.97
N CYS A 7 -20.00 -17.94 43.21
CA CYS A 7 -18.70 -17.46 43.64
C CYS A 7 -17.70 -18.62 43.48
N ILE A 8 -16.57 -18.38 42.81
CA ILE A 8 -15.38 -19.23 42.94
C ILE A 8 -14.29 -18.37 43.55
N SER A 9 -14.05 -18.63 44.83
CA SER A 9 -12.91 -18.18 45.60
C SER A 9 -11.78 -19.19 45.47
N ALA A 10 -10.56 -18.76 45.12
CA ALA A 10 -9.35 -19.38 45.66
C ALA A 10 -8.14 -18.41 45.58
N PRO A 11 -7.19 -18.52 46.53
CA PRO A 11 -6.18 -17.49 46.82
C PRO A 11 -4.80 -17.87 46.29
N SER A 12 -3.89 -16.90 46.10
CA SER A 12 -2.54 -17.03 46.66
C SER A 12 -1.79 -15.70 46.57
N ARG A 13 -1.28 -15.32 47.74
CA ARG A 13 -0.37 -14.20 47.96
C ARG A 13 1.00 -14.60 47.41
N TYR A 14 1.52 -13.88 46.42
CA TYR A 14 2.97 -13.80 46.21
C TYR A 14 3.45 -12.44 46.71
N ARG A 15 3.95 -12.44 47.94
CA ARG A 15 4.82 -11.39 48.47
C ARG A 15 6.17 -11.52 47.75
N CYS A 16 6.47 -10.63 46.82
CA CYS A 16 7.83 -10.44 46.35
C CYS A 16 8.60 -9.61 47.39
N THR A 17 9.18 -10.30 48.36
CA THR A 17 10.27 -9.81 49.19
C THR A 17 11.59 -10.13 48.50
N CYS A 18 12.24 -9.15 47.87
CA CYS A 18 13.70 -9.15 47.63
C CYS A 18 14.20 -7.81 47.07
N ILE A 19 14.05 -6.72 47.81
CA ILE A 19 14.88 -5.52 47.62
C ILE A 19 15.29 -5.00 49.01
N ARG A 20 16.34 -5.59 49.57
CA ARG A 20 17.17 -5.01 50.63
C ARG A 20 18.30 -5.98 50.96
N GLN A 21 19.50 -5.71 50.45
CA GLN A 21 20.76 -5.74 51.21
C GLN A 21 21.95 -5.56 50.25
N TYR A 22 22.21 -4.32 49.87
CA TYR A 22 23.59 -3.85 49.60
C TYR A 22 23.71 -2.47 50.23
N ARG A 23 23.81 -2.46 51.56
CA ARG A 23 24.16 -1.26 52.35
C ARG A 23 25.17 -1.69 53.39
N ARG A 24 26.34 -1.05 53.33
CA ARG A 24 27.50 -1.13 54.24
C ARG A 24 28.57 -2.17 53.89
N LYS A 25 29.62 -1.70 53.23
CA LYS A 25 30.94 -1.49 53.87
C LYS A 25 31.76 -0.59 52.95
N PHE A 26 32.12 0.59 53.43
CA PHE A 26 33.48 1.14 53.36
C PHE A 26 33.46 2.50 54.08
N SER A 27 33.91 2.46 55.34
CA SER A 27 34.44 3.61 56.06
C SER A 27 35.71 4.06 55.34
N SER A 28 35.81 5.34 54.99
CA SER A 28 36.65 6.33 55.69
C SER A 28 38.15 6.07 55.62
N GLU A 29 38.78 6.58 54.57
CA GLU A 29 40.10 7.24 54.51
C GLU A 29 39.96 8.19 53.30
N GLY A 30 40.06 9.52 53.39
CA GLY A 30 41.14 10.28 54.01
C GLY A 30 42.18 10.63 52.94
N GLY A 31 41.83 11.48 51.96
CA GLY A 31 42.76 11.88 50.90
C GLY A 31 42.17 12.91 49.93
N SER A 32 42.79 14.08 49.88
CA SER A 32 42.41 15.27 49.12
C SER A 32 42.78 15.23 47.63
N ALA A 33 41.94 15.90 46.82
CA ALA A 33 42.15 16.43 45.45
C ALA A 33 41.98 15.47 44.25
N PRO A 34 41.71 15.99 43.04
CA PRO A 34 40.69 16.95 42.63
C PRO A 34 39.57 16.24 41.82
N SER A 35 38.39 16.85 41.81
CA SER A 35 37.21 16.39 41.07
C SER A 35 37.41 16.47 39.54
N GLU A 36 37.59 15.32 38.90
CA GLU A 36 37.49 15.13 37.44
C GLU A 36 36.33 14.15 37.09
N PRO A 37 35.77 14.20 35.87
CA PRO A 37 34.36 13.92 35.60
C PRO A 37 34.05 12.42 35.40
N LEU A 38 34.17 11.61 36.46
CA LEU A 38 33.85 10.17 36.44
C LEU A 38 32.37 9.85 36.15
N GLY A 39 31.45 10.82 36.29
CA GLY A 39 30.01 10.59 36.11
C GLY A 39 29.53 10.51 34.65
N LEU A 40 30.34 10.87 33.65
CA LEU A 40 29.93 10.85 32.24
C LEU A 40 30.15 9.48 31.57
N SER A 41 31.10 8.68 32.07
CA SER A 41 31.36 7.33 31.54
C SER A 41 30.26 6.35 31.92
N GLU A 42 29.95 6.25 33.22
CA GLU A 42 28.94 5.32 33.75
C GLU A 42 27.52 5.59 33.19
N ARG A 43 27.19 6.87 32.92
CA ARG A 43 25.91 7.24 32.31
C ARG A 43 25.82 6.77 30.85
N LYS A 44 26.92 6.81 30.10
CA LYS A 44 26.96 6.33 28.71
C LYS A 44 26.76 4.82 28.65
N ASP A 45 27.39 4.08 29.56
CA ASP A 45 27.26 2.63 29.64
C ASP A 45 25.84 2.19 30.01
N LEU A 46 25.19 2.91 30.93
CA LEU A 46 23.78 2.68 31.28
C LEU A 46 22.84 2.93 30.09
N ILE A 47 23.04 4.04 29.36
CA ILE A 47 22.23 4.37 28.17
C ILE A 47 22.45 3.35 27.05
N LEU A 48 23.71 2.94 26.81
CA LEU A 48 24.03 1.90 25.82
C LEU A 48 23.37 0.56 26.18
N TRP A 49 23.37 0.20 27.46
CA TRP A 49 22.70 -1.01 27.93
C TRP A 49 21.18 -0.93 27.77
N GLN A 50 20.57 0.19 28.13
CA GLN A 50 19.13 0.42 27.91
C GLN A 50 18.76 0.38 26.43
N LEU A 51 19.58 0.97 25.55
CA LEU A 51 19.37 0.96 24.12
C LEU A 51 19.49 -0.47 23.55
N ARG A 52 20.49 -1.24 23.98
CA ARG A 52 20.61 -2.66 23.63
C ARG A 52 19.39 -3.47 24.07
N LEU A 53 18.94 -3.30 25.32
CA LEU A 53 17.77 -4.00 25.84
C LEU A 53 16.50 -3.64 25.05
N SER A 54 16.29 -2.35 24.76
CA SER A 54 15.15 -1.88 23.97
C SER A 54 15.17 -2.45 22.55
N ALA A 55 16.35 -2.57 21.92
CA ALA A 55 16.51 -3.14 20.59
C ALA A 55 16.19 -4.65 20.56
N TYR A 56 16.58 -5.40 21.60
CA TYR A 56 16.21 -6.82 21.71
C TYR A 56 14.70 -7.01 21.91
N VAL A 57 14.10 -6.24 22.82
CA VAL A 57 12.65 -6.34 23.08
C VAL A 57 11.84 -5.93 21.84
N SER A 58 12.22 -4.84 21.18
CA SER A 58 11.55 -4.40 19.95
C SER A 58 11.75 -5.40 18.81
N GLY A 59 12.93 -6.00 18.69
CA GLY A 59 13.20 -7.04 17.69
C GLY A 59 12.35 -8.30 17.87
N ILE A 60 12.18 -8.76 19.11
CA ILE A 60 11.31 -9.90 19.43
C ILE A 60 9.85 -9.54 19.11
N ALA A 61 9.38 -8.38 19.56
CA ALA A 61 8.02 -7.93 19.30
C ALA A 61 7.74 -7.80 17.80
N MET A 62 8.67 -7.23 17.04
CA MET A 62 8.56 -7.07 15.58
C MET A 62 8.61 -8.42 14.85
N SER A 63 9.39 -9.40 15.33
CA SER A 63 9.38 -10.76 14.76
C SER A 63 8.07 -11.50 15.01
N VAL A 64 7.56 -11.48 16.24
CA VAL A 64 6.27 -12.12 16.58
C VAL A 64 5.14 -11.47 15.76
N TYR A 65 5.14 -10.14 15.68
CA TYR A 65 4.16 -9.41 14.89
C TYR A 65 4.28 -9.69 13.38
N GLY A 66 5.51 -9.72 12.84
CA GLY A 66 5.76 -10.09 11.44
C GLY A 66 5.25 -11.50 11.12
N GLY A 67 5.49 -12.45 12.01
CA GLY A 67 4.97 -13.82 11.90
C GLY A 67 3.44 -13.86 11.92
N TYR A 68 2.79 -13.12 12.82
CA TYR A 68 1.33 -12.99 12.86
C TYR A 68 0.75 -12.40 11.56
N VAL A 69 1.36 -11.33 11.03
CA VAL A 69 0.91 -10.70 9.78
C VAL A 69 1.10 -11.64 8.58
N LEU A 70 2.21 -12.38 8.52
CA LEU A 70 2.45 -13.37 7.47
C LEU A 70 1.43 -14.50 7.53
N PHE A 71 1.18 -15.06 8.73
CA PHE A 71 0.25 -16.17 8.90
C PHE A 71 -1.19 -15.76 8.59
N SER A 72 -1.63 -14.60 9.09
CA SER A 72 -2.97 -14.05 8.79
C SER A 72 -3.14 -13.61 7.34
N SER A 73 -2.07 -13.58 6.55
CA SER A 73 -2.09 -13.22 5.12
C SER A 73 -1.84 -14.41 4.20
N GLY A 74 -1.90 -15.65 4.72
CA GLY A 74 -1.72 -16.85 3.90
C GLY A 74 -0.32 -16.99 3.32
N PHE A 75 0.71 -16.44 3.98
CA PHE A 75 2.11 -16.42 3.52
C PHE A 75 2.38 -15.64 2.23
N GLU A 76 1.46 -14.79 1.78
CA GLU A 76 1.68 -13.90 0.64
C GLU A 76 2.46 -12.64 1.04
N LEU A 77 3.64 -12.45 0.43
CA LEU A 77 4.51 -11.30 0.72
C LEU A 77 3.86 -9.96 0.36
N GLU A 78 3.13 -9.87 -0.76
CA GLU A 78 2.51 -8.61 -1.17
C GLU A 78 1.34 -8.21 -0.25
N ARG A 79 0.48 -9.18 0.10
CA ARG A 79 -0.64 -8.98 1.03
C ARG A 79 -0.12 -8.63 2.42
N SER A 80 0.92 -9.32 2.87
CA SER A 80 1.60 -9.05 4.14
C SER A 80 2.24 -7.66 4.16
N ARG A 81 2.94 -7.27 3.10
CA ARG A 81 3.52 -5.92 2.95
C ARG A 81 2.44 -4.85 3.03
N ARG A 82 1.27 -5.05 2.39
CA ARG A 82 0.17 -4.08 2.43
C ARG A 82 -0.44 -3.96 3.83
N LYS A 83 -0.74 -5.08 4.50
CA LYS A 83 -1.24 -5.06 5.89
C LYS A 83 -0.23 -4.43 6.84
N PHE A 84 1.05 -4.73 6.65
CA PHE A 84 2.13 -4.13 7.42
C PHE A 84 2.17 -2.62 7.22
N LEU A 85 2.14 -2.13 5.97
CA LEU A 85 2.09 -0.70 5.66
C LEU A 85 0.83 -0.03 6.21
N LEU A 86 -0.33 -0.68 6.13
CA LEU A 86 -1.58 -0.17 6.69
C LEU A 86 -1.49 0.01 8.20
N HIS A 87 -1.05 -1.01 8.92
CA HIS A 87 -0.89 -0.95 10.36
C HIS A 87 0.19 0.04 10.78
N TRP A 88 1.32 0.08 10.06
CA TRP A 88 2.41 1.03 10.30
C TRP A 88 1.95 2.48 10.07
N ASN A 89 1.23 2.73 8.97
CA ASN A 89 0.66 4.04 8.70
C ASN A 89 -0.44 4.39 9.72
N SER A 90 -1.25 3.42 10.18
CA SER A 90 -2.23 3.69 11.24
C SER A 90 -1.57 4.00 12.59
N LEU A 91 -0.37 3.47 12.83
CA LEU A 91 0.40 3.74 14.04
C LEU A 91 1.05 5.13 14.00
N LEU A 92 1.48 5.59 12.82
CA LEU A 92 2.07 6.93 12.62
C LEU A 92 1.02 8.04 12.47
N TYR A 93 -0.08 7.77 11.78
CA TYR A 93 -1.12 8.75 11.42
C TYR A 93 -2.45 8.56 12.17
N GLY A 94 -2.53 7.59 13.08
CA GLY A 94 -3.75 7.25 13.82
C GLY A 94 -4.79 6.52 12.97
N SER A 95 -6.01 6.36 13.50
CA SER A 95 -7.15 5.71 12.83
C SER A 95 -7.69 6.48 11.62
N GLY A 96 -7.16 7.67 11.35
CA GLY A 96 -7.57 8.54 10.24
C GLY A 96 -6.48 8.61 9.17
N LEU A 97 -6.30 7.53 8.41
CA LEU A 97 -5.54 7.61 7.16
C LEU A 97 -6.20 8.65 6.24
N PRO A 98 -5.43 9.49 5.52
CA PRO A 98 -6.01 10.44 4.58
C PRO A 98 -6.93 9.71 3.59
N PRO A 99 -8.12 10.24 3.25
CA PRO A 99 -9.06 9.60 2.33
C PRO A 99 -8.42 9.21 0.98
N LYS A 100 -7.43 10.01 0.52
CA LYS A 100 -6.62 9.74 -0.68
C LYS A 100 -5.87 8.41 -0.59
N VAL A 101 -5.26 8.11 0.56
CA VAL A 101 -4.49 6.87 0.76
C VAL A 101 -5.44 5.67 0.85
N HIS A 102 -6.58 5.83 1.53
CA HIS A 102 -7.62 4.80 1.52
C HIS A 102 -8.14 4.51 0.11
N ALA A 103 -8.39 5.54 -0.70
CA ALA A 103 -8.84 5.37 -2.08
C ALA A 103 -7.81 4.62 -2.92
N ILE A 104 -6.51 4.96 -2.81
CA ILE A 104 -5.43 4.28 -3.55
C ILE A 104 -5.28 2.82 -3.11
N LEU A 105 -5.43 2.54 -1.82
CA LEU A 105 -5.35 1.17 -1.30
C LEU A 105 -6.56 0.33 -1.71
N ASN A 106 -7.74 0.94 -1.74
CA ASN A 106 -8.99 0.29 -2.15
C ASN A 106 -9.12 0.17 -3.68
N SER A 107 -8.43 1.01 -4.46
CA SER A 107 -8.47 0.97 -5.93
C SER A 107 -7.59 -0.15 -6.51
N ARG A 108 -6.72 -0.76 -5.70
CA ARG A 108 -5.85 -1.86 -6.13
C ARG A 108 -6.46 -3.18 -5.71
N PHE A 109 -7.02 -3.90 -6.67
CA PHE A 109 -7.35 -5.29 -6.44
C PHE A 109 -6.07 -6.13 -6.61
N SER A 110 -5.81 -7.04 -5.68
CA SER A 110 -4.64 -7.93 -5.72
C SER A 110 -5.07 -9.34 -5.35
N ALA A 111 -4.83 -10.26 -6.26
CA ALA A 111 -4.94 -11.69 -6.03
C ALA A 111 -3.70 -12.36 -6.64
N CYS A 112 -3.24 -13.49 -6.12
CA CYS A 112 -2.06 -14.23 -6.60
C CYS A 112 -2.34 -15.08 -7.86
N LEU A 113 -3.13 -14.51 -8.76
CA LEU A 113 -3.40 -15.06 -10.08
C LEU A 113 -2.39 -14.51 -11.08
N SER A 114 -2.20 -15.19 -12.21
CA SER A 114 -1.37 -14.65 -13.30
C SER A 114 -1.87 -13.28 -13.75
N SER A 115 -0.95 -12.41 -14.17
CA SER A 115 -1.28 -11.06 -14.64
C SER A 115 -2.26 -11.06 -15.80
N GLU A 116 -2.18 -12.06 -16.67
CA GLU A 116 -3.08 -12.25 -17.81
C GLU A 116 -4.51 -12.60 -17.37
N LEU A 117 -4.64 -13.50 -16.37
CA LEU A 117 -5.94 -13.84 -15.80
C LEU A 117 -6.54 -12.64 -15.07
N LEU A 118 -5.77 -11.91 -14.26
CA LEU A 118 -6.23 -10.70 -13.57
C LEU A 118 -6.71 -9.63 -14.55
N GLN A 119 -5.97 -9.42 -15.64
CA GLN A 119 -6.36 -8.45 -16.66
C GLN A 119 -7.67 -8.87 -17.32
N SER A 120 -7.79 -10.13 -17.74
CA SER A 120 -9.00 -10.67 -18.37
C SER A 120 -10.20 -10.63 -17.41
N LEU A 121 -9.98 -10.95 -16.14
CA LEU A 121 -10.97 -10.89 -15.07
C LEU A 121 -11.49 -9.47 -14.86
N SER A 122 -10.59 -8.49 -14.78
CA SER A 122 -10.96 -7.08 -14.60
C SER A 122 -11.75 -6.54 -15.79
N ALA A 123 -11.35 -6.91 -17.02
CA ALA A 123 -12.05 -6.53 -18.24
C ALA A 123 -13.45 -7.14 -18.29
N TYR A 124 -13.58 -8.42 -17.97
CA TYR A 124 -14.86 -9.13 -17.87
C TYR A 124 -15.77 -8.48 -16.84
N PHE A 125 -15.27 -8.26 -15.62
CA PHE A 125 -16.04 -7.68 -14.52
C PHE A 125 -16.56 -6.29 -14.88
N ILE A 126 -15.69 -5.40 -15.37
CA ILE A 126 -16.07 -4.04 -15.77
C ILE A 126 -17.10 -4.09 -16.90
N LYS A 127 -16.89 -4.93 -17.92
CA LYS A 127 -17.83 -5.06 -19.04
C LYS A 127 -19.21 -5.52 -18.58
N PHE A 128 -19.27 -6.51 -17.68
CA PHE A 128 -20.53 -7.02 -17.14
C PHE A 128 -21.22 -6.04 -16.19
N ASP A 129 -20.45 -5.40 -15.31
CA ASP A 129 -20.95 -4.40 -14.35
C ASP A 129 -21.58 -3.21 -15.08
N LEU A 130 -20.93 -2.73 -16.15
CA LEU A 130 -21.44 -1.65 -16.98
C LEU A 130 -22.66 -2.04 -17.83
N ALA A 131 -22.85 -3.33 -18.12
CA ALA A 131 -23.96 -3.81 -18.95
C ALA A 131 -25.27 -3.96 -18.15
N LYS A 132 -25.22 -3.98 -16.81
CA LYS A 132 -26.38 -4.22 -15.95
C LYS A 132 -26.67 -3.03 -15.06
N ASP A 133 -27.94 -2.66 -14.93
CA ASP A 133 -28.36 -1.57 -14.04
C ASP A 133 -28.09 -1.85 -12.55
N ASN A 134 -28.01 -3.13 -12.18
CA ASN A 134 -27.80 -3.58 -10.80
C ASN A 134 -26.33 -3.93 -10.50
N GLY A 135 -25.42 -3.66 -11.44
CA GLY A 135 -24.01 -4.03 -11.35
C GLY A 135 -23.77 -5.54 -11.31
N PHE A 136 -22.56 -5.91 -10.94
CA PHE A 136 -22.09 -7.30 -10.83
C PHE A 136 -22.53 -7.93 -9.50
N ARG A 137 -23.32 -9.00 -9.57
CA ARG A 137 -23.87 -9.70 -8.39
C ARG A 137 -23.10 -10.98 -8.08
N ARG A 138 -23.19 -11.47 -6.84
CA ARG A 138 -22.60 -12.78 -6.46
C ARG A 138 -23.15 -13.93 -7.31
N ARG A 139 -24.44 -13.88 -7.68
CA ARG A 139 -25.03 -14.84 -8.62
C ARG A 139 -24.31 -14.87 -9.97
N ASP A 140 -23.83 -13.73 -10.45
CA ASP A 140 -23.14 -13.66 -11.74
C ASP A 140 -21.77 -14.34 -11.68
N ALA A 141 -21.03 -14.14 -10.58
CA ALA A 141 -19.79 -14.86 -10.31
C ALA A 141 -20.03 -16.39 -10.31
N ILE A 142 -21.10 -16.85 -9.66
CA ILE A 142 -21.42 -18.28 -9.58
C ILE A 142 -21.80 -18.85 -10.94
N LEU A 143 -22.63 -18.14 -11.72
CA LEU A 143 -22.97 -18.55 -13.09
C LEU A 143 -21.72 -18.65 -13.98
N PHE A 144 -20.75 -17.76 -13.79
CA PHE A 144 -19.46 -17.86 -14.47
C PHE A 144 -18.70 -19.13 -14.04
N LEU A 145 -18.61 -19.42 -12.74
CA LEU A 145 -17.94 -20.62 -12.23
C LEU A 145 -18.60 -21.92 -12.74
N GLU A 146 -19.94 -21.97 -12.75
CA GLU A 146 -20.71 -23.08 -13.32
C GLU A 146 -20.35 -23.29 -14.80
N SER A 147 -20.17 -22.21 -15.56
CA SER A 147 -19.79 -22.28 -16.99
C SER A 147 -18.38 -22.86 -17.24
N VAL A 148 -17.51 -22.81 -16.22
CA VAL A 148 -16.15 -23.38 -16.25
C VAL A 148 -16.15 -24.83 -15.72
N GLY A 149 -17.29 -25.29 -15.19
CA GLY A 149 -17.46 -26.63 -14.60
C GLY A 149 -17.08 -26.71 -13.13
N ILE A 150 -17.10 -25.58 -12.41
CA ILE A 150 -16.88 -25.55 -10.96
C ILE A 150 -18.24 -25.68 -10.27
N ASP A 151 -18.33 -26.64 -9.35
CA ASP A 151 -19.57 -26.92 -8.61
C ASP A 151 -19.90 -25.82 -7.60
N VAL A 152 -21.19 -25.50 -7.48
CA VAL A 152 -21.75 -24.60 -6.48
C VAL A 152 -21.54 -25.13 -5.07
N ASP A 153 -21.48 -26.45 -4.91
CA ASP A 153 -21.25 -27.11 -3.62
C ASP A 153 -19.78 -27.14 -3.18
N ASN A 154 -18.87 -26.55 -3.96
CA ASN A 154 -17.49 -26.32 -3.52
C ASN A 154 -17.46 -25.44 -2.25
N ALA A 155 -16.62 -25.82 -1.28
CA ALA A 155 -16.51 -25.15 0.02
C ALA A 155 -16.19 -23.64 -0.11
N PHE A 156 -15.34 -23.25 -1.06
CA PHE A 156 -15.00 -21.85 -1.31
C PHE A 156 -16.18 -21.06 -1.87
N VAL A 157 -16.97 -21.68 -2.75
CA VAL A 157 -18.18 -21.06 -3.31
C VAL A 157 -19.23 -20.87 -2.22
N GLN A 158 -19.44 -21.87 -1.36
CA GLN A 158 -20.37 -21.75 -0.23
C GLN A 158 -19.91 -20.69 0.78
N HIS A 159 -18.61 -20.59 1.07
CA HIS A 159 -18.06 -19.52 1.90
C HIS A 159 -18.27 -18.13 1.27
N PHE A 160 -18.08 -18.01 -0.04
CA PHE A 160 -18.31 -16.78 -0.79
C PHE A 160 -19.79 -16.36 -0.82
N ILE A 161 -20.72 -17.32 -0.90
CA ILE A 161 -22.16 -17.04 -0.74
C ILE A 161 -22.44 -16.59 0.68
N ALA A 162 -21.84 -17.26 1.67
CA ALA A 162 -22.08 -16.98 3.08
C ALA A 162 -21.61 -15.58 3.50
N SER A 163 -20.54 -15.06 2.89
CA SER A 163 -20.01 -13.71 3.15
C SER A 163 -20.85 -12.57 2.56
N GLY A 164 -21.85 -12.90 1.73
CA GLY A 164 -22.77 -11.91 1.17
C GLY A 164 -23.69 -11.26 2.19
N THR A 165 -24.23 -10.10 1.83
CA THR A 165 -25.18 -9.36 2.68
C THR A 165 -26.58 -9.92 2.51
N GLY A 166 -27.21 -10.29 3.63
CA GLY A 166 -28.59 -10.79 3.65
C GLY A 166 -28.81 -11.95 4.62
N GLU A 167 -30.05 -12.10 5.10
CA GLU A 167 -30.41 -13.15 6.06
C GLU A 167 -30.46 -14.53 5.39
N SER A 168 -31.13 -14.62 4.24
CA SER A 168 -31.31 -15.87 3.47
C SER A 168 -30.24 -16.06 2.38
N LYS A 169 -30.04 -17.31 1.95
CA LYS A 169 -29.10 -17.67 0.87
C LYS A 169 -29.42 -16.91 -0.42
N ASP A 170 -30.69 -16.80 -0.79
CA ASP A 170 -31.12 -16.10 -2.00
C ASP A 170 -30.84 -14.60 -1.93
N HIS A 171 -31.02 -13.97 -0.77
CA HIS A 171 -30.68 -12.56 -0.59
C HIS A 171 -29.17 -12.34 -0.75
N ARG A 172 -28.34 -13.23 -0.19
CA ARG A 172 -26.89 -13.16 -0.36
C ARG A 172 -26.47 -13.36 -1.82
N LEU A 173 -27.15 -14.21 -2.60
CA LEU A 173 -26.86 -14.38 -4.02
C LEU A 173 -27.15 -13.12 -4.85
N VAL A 174 -28.17 -12.37 -4.48
CA VAL A 174 -28.56 -11.14 -5.18
C VAL A 174 -27.72 -9.94 -4.75
N SER A 175 -26.98 -10.04 -3.64
CA SER A 175 -26.10 -8.98 -3.18
C SER A 175 -24.97 -8.67 -4.18
N GLY A 176 -24.56 -7.39 -4.21
CA GLY A 176 -23.48 -6.90 -5.06
C GLY A 176 -22.13 -7.53 -4.66
N CYS A 177 -21.30 -7.82 -5.66
CA CYS A 177 -20.00 -8.44 -5.49
C CYS A 177 -18.92 -7.47 -6.01
N SER A 178 -17.88 -7.22 -5.22
CA SER A 178 -16.74 -6.44 -5.65
C SER A 178 -15.75 -7.26 -6.49
N LEU A 179 -14.97 -6.59 -7.34
CA LEU A 179 -13.92 -7.25 -8.13
C LEU A 179 -12.91 -8.00 -7.24
N GLN A 180 -12.57 -7.44 -6.07
CA GLN A 180 -11.65 -8.10 -5.13
C GLN A 180 -12.26 -9.40 -4.58
N GLU A 181 -13.52 -9.40 -4.14
CA GLU A 181 -14.17 -10.61 -3.63
C GLU A 181 -14.25 -11.71 -4.69
N PHE A 182 -14.49 -11.34 -5.94
CA PHE A 182 -14.50 -12.29 -7.04
C PHE A 182 -13.10 -12.82 -7.37
N ALA A 183 -12.09 -11.96 -7.34
CA ALA A 183 -10.70 -12.35 -7.52
C ALA A 183 -10.20 -13.28 -6.40
N ASP A 184 -10.54 -12.99 -5.14
CA ASP A 184 -10.21 -13.82 -3.97
C ASP A 184 -10.85 -15.21 -4.08
N LEU A 185 -12.08 -15.30 -4.60
CA LEU A 185 -12.76 -16.58 -4.85
C LEU A 185 -12.02 -17.41 -5.91
N LEU A 186 -11.70 -16.80 -7.04
CA LEU A 186 -10.96 -17.49 -8.11
C LEU A 186 -9.56 -17.92 -7.66
N GLU A 187 -8.88 -17.07 -6.90
CA GLU A 187 -7.60 -17.37 -6.29
C GLU A 187 -7.68 -18.60 -5.37
N ALA A 188 -8.65 -18.64 -4.46
CA ALA A 188 -8.81 -19.78 -3.55
C ALA A 188 -9.01 -21.10 -4.31
N ILE A 189 -9.84 -21.08 -5.37
CA ILE A 189 -10.11 -22.26 -6.20
C ILE A 189 -8.86 -22.66 -7.02
N VAL A 190 -8.17 -21.69 -7.63
CA VAL A 190 -6.95 -21.97 -8.41
C VAL A 190 -5.82 -22.49 -7.52
N LEU A 191 -5.69 -21.98 -6.29
CA LEU A 191 -4.72 -22.48 -5.33
C LEU A 191 -5.04 -23.92 -4.91
N GLU A 192 -6.31 -24.26 -4.65
CA GLU A 192 -6.72 -25.64 -4.39
C GLU A 192 -6.41 -26.57 -5.59
N ASP A 193 -6.71 -26.15 -6.81
CA ASP A 193 -6.40 -26.89 -8.04
C ASP A 193 -4.89 -27.13 -8.21
N ARG A 194 -4.06 -26.12 -7.90
CA ARG A 194 -2.60 -26.25 -7.91
C ARG A 194 -2.10 -27.21 -6.83
N MET A 195 -2.69 -27.17 -5.63
CA MET A 195 -2.35 -28.10 -4.54
C MET A 195 -2.74 -29.55 -4.87
N ASN A 196 -3.84 -29.75 -5.60
CA ASN A 196 -4.31 -31.06 -6.06
C ASN A 196 -3.57 -31.57 -7.31
N GLY A 197 -2.68 -30.76 -7.91
CA GLY A 197 -1.80 -31.15 -9.02
C GLY A 197 -2.44 -31.07 -10.40
N SER A 198 -3.65 -30.51 -10.54
CA SER A 198 -4.36 -30.41 -11.82
C SER A 198 -3.93 -29.22 -12.67
N GLY A 199 -3.49 -28.10 -12.07
CA GLY A 199 -2.74 -26.98 -12.66
C GLY A 199 -3.30 -26.26 -13.91
N GLY A 200 -4.30 -26.84 -14.58
CA GLY A 200 -4.84 -26.40 -15.86
C GLY A 200 -6.09 -25.55 -15.72
N LEU A 201 -6.63 -25.38 -14.50
CA LEU A 201 -7.83 -24.59 -14.27
C LEU A 201 -7.61 -23.11 -14.63
N GLU A 202 -6.44 -22.58 -14.32
CA GLU A 202 -6.11 -21.18 -14.60
C GLU A 202 -6.14 -20.85 -16.10
N GLY A 203 -5.66 -21.77 -16.95
CA GLY A 203 -5.73 -21.64 -18.40
C GLY A 203 -7.17 -21.65 -18.90
N LYS A 204 -8.00 -22.58 -18.40
CA LYS A 204 -9.43 -22.67 -18.75
C LYS A 204 -10.19 -21.41 -18.35
N LEU A 205 -9.93 -20.88 -17.16
CA LEU A 205 -10.51 -19.63 -16.68
C LEU A 205 -10.13 -18.45 -17.59
N THR A 206 -8.86 -18.36 -17.95
CA THR A 206 -8.35 -17.30 -18.83
C THR A 206 -9.00 -17.36 -20.21
N GLU A 207 -9.09 -18.56 -20.80
CA GLU A 207 -9.74 -18.77 -22.10
C GLU A 207 -11.23 -18.40 -22.05
N LYS A 208 -11.96 -18.85 -21.04
CA LYS A 208 -13.38 -18.51 -20.85
C LYS A 208 -13.60 -17.02 -20.64
N LEU A 209 -12.75 -16.35 -19.87
CA LEU A 209 -12.85 -14.89 -19.68
C LEU A 209 -12.59 -14.13 -20.98
N LYS A 210 -11.64 -14.58 -21.79
CA LYS A 210 -11.39 -14.01 -23.12
C LYS A 210 -12.58 -14.22 -24.05
N GLU A 211 -13.19 -15.40 -24.05
CA GLU A 211 -14.41 -15.71 -24.82
C GLU A 211 -15.54 -14.72 -24.49
N PHE A 212 -15.83 -14.50 -23.19
CA PHE A 212 -16.87 -13.55 -22.76
C PHE A 212 -16.52 -12.08 -23.03
N THR A 213 -15.24 -11.74 -22.93
CA THR A 213 -14.80 -10.38 -23.24
C THR A 213 -14.84 -10.14 -24.75
N GLY A 214 -14.91 -11.21 -25.56
CA GLY A 214 -14.65 -11.21 -26.99
C GLY A 214 -13.13 -11.11 -27.23
N GLU A 215 -12.66 -11.43 -28.43
CA GLU A 215 -11.32 -11.01 -28.86
C GLU A 215 -11.25 -9.48 -28.73
N VAL A 216 -10.83 -8.98 -27.57
CA VAL A 216 -10.35 -7.62 -27.41
C VAL A 216 -8.98 -7.62 -28.07
N GLY A 217 -9.01 -7.71 -29.40
CA GLY A 217 -7.88 -7.39 -30.24
C GLY A 217 -7.41 -6.01 -29.84
N THR A 218 -6.24 -5.96 -29.20
CA THR A 218 -5.17 -4.97 -29.39
C THR A 218 -5.49 -3.46 -29.35
N ASN A 219 -6.72 -3.07 -29.01
CA ASN A 219 -7.18 -1.68 -29.06
C ASN A 219 -7.28 -1.05 -27.66
N PHE A 220 -6.40 -1.46 -26.74
CA PHE A 220 -6.15 -0.70 -25.50
C PHE A 220 -5.48 0.66 -25.77
N GLY A 221 -5.12 0.97 -27.02
CA GLY A 221 -4.60 2.27 -27.45
C GLY A 221 -5.63 3.26 -27.99
N GLN A 222 -6.90 2.87 -28.17
CA GLN A 222 -7.95 3.84 -28.50
C GLN A 222 -8.58 4.37 -27.21
N PRO A 223 -8.62 5.69 -26.98
CA PRO A 223 -9.31 6.24 -25.83
C PRO A 223 -10.76 5.73 -25.85
N PRO A 224 -11.29 5.24 -24.72
CA PRO A 224 -12.62 4.66 -24.67
C PRO A 224 -13.61 5.65 -25.29
N ARG A 225 -14.42 5.15 -26.24
CA ARG A 225 -15.57 5.90 -26.78
C ARG A 225 -16.29 6.48 -25.58
N SER A 226 -16.43 7.81 -25.57
CA SER A 226 -16.84 8.61 -24.41
C SER A 226 -17.87 7.87 -23.56
N PHE A 227 -17.44 7.44 -22.37
CA PHE A 227 -18.30 6.78 -21.40
C PHE A 227 -19.46 7.73 -21.05
N ARG A 228 -20.63 7.48 -21.62
CA ARG A 228 -21.86 8.21 -21.30
C ARG A 228 -22.64 7.37 -20.31
N LEU A 229 -22.64 7.80 -19.05
CA LEU A 229 -23.60 7.31 -18.06
C LEU A 229 -25.01 7.58 -18.60
N SER A 230 -25.77 6.53 -18.86
CA SER A 230 -27.14 6.59 -19.38
C SER A 230 -28.14 7.14 -18.36
N ASN A 231 -27.80 7.11 -17.07
CA ASN A 231 -28.68 7.56 -15.99
C ASN A 231 -28.55 9.09 -15.75
N PRO A 232 -29.59 9.89 -16.05
CA PRO A 232 -29.57 11.34 -15.90
C PRO A 232 -29.50 11.82 -14.43
N LEU A 233 -29.93 10.98 -13.47
CA LEU A 233 -29.87 11.33 -12.04
C LEU A 233 -28.43 11.25 -11.49
N ILE A 234 -27.61 10.37 -12.06
CA ILE A 234 -26.23 10.13 -11.61
C ILE A 234 -25.24 10.92 -12.47
N SER A 235 -25.56 11.15 -13.74
CA SER A 235 -24.64 11.79 -14.69
C SER A 235 -24.21 13.19 -14.25
N GLY A 236 -25.09 13.99 -13.63
CA GLY A 236 -24.75 15.31 -13.10
C GLY A 236 -23.72 15.24 -11.97
N ALA A 237 -23.97 14.41 -10.97
CA ALA A 237 -23.05 14.21 -9.83
C ALA A 237 -21.72 13.60 -10.28
N ALA A 238 -21.76 12.56 -11.13
CA ALA A 238 -20.58 11.90 -11.66
C ALA A 238 -19.74 12.84 -12.56
N THR A 239 -20.37 13.71 -13.35
CA THR A 239 -19.65 14.70 -14.17
C THR A 239 -19.02 15.80 -13.31
N SER A 240 -19.69 16.22 -12.24
CA SER A 240 -19.12 17.16 -11.27
C SER A 240 -17.90 16.54 -10.58
N LEU A 241 -18.03 15.28 -10.15
CA LEU A 241 -16.95 14.53 -9.50
C LEU A 241 -15.79 14.26 -10.45
N SER A 242 -16.05 13.88 -11.70
CA SER A 242 -15.00 13.64 -12.70
C SER A 242 -14.26 14.93 -13.07
N LYS A 243 -14.97 16.07 -13.18
CA LYS A 243 -14.35 17.39 -13.35
C LYS A 243 -13.50 17.76 -12.13
N GLY A 244 -14.01 17.54 -10.92
CA GLY A 244 -13.27 17.77 -9.68
C GLY A 244 -12.00 16.92 -9.62
N LEU A 245 -12.13 15.62 -9.86
CA LEU A 245 -11.02 14.67 -9.88
C LEU A 245 -10.00 15.01 -10.97
N GLY A 246 -10.46 15.41 -12.17
CA GLY A 246 -9.60 15.84 -13.26
C GLY A 246 -8.72 17.04 -12.87
N LYS A 247 -9.28 18.02 -12.13
CA LYS A 247 -8.49 19.15 -11.61
C LYS A 247 -7.41 18.68 -10.62
N TYR A 248 -7.71 17.73 -9.75
CA TYR A 248 -6.72 17.19 -8.81
C TYR A 248 -5.63 16.38 -9.50
N ILE A 249 -6.00 15.54 -10.48
CA ILE A 249 -5.03 14.76 -11.26
C ILE A 249 -4.11 15.70 -12.05
N GLN A 250 -4.68 16.72 -12.69
CA GLN A 250 -3.91 17.72 -13.43
C GLN A 250 -2.92 18.45 -12.51
N LYS A 251 -3.37 18.86 -11.31
CA LYS A 251 -2.52 19.50 -10.32
C LYS A 251 -1.39 18.57 -9.82
N ASP A 252 -1.71 17.31 -9.52
CA ASP A 252 -0.70 16.31 -9.10
C ASP A 252 0.35 16.09 -10.22
N LEU A 253 -0.07 16.05 -11.49
CA LEU A 253 0.82 15.94 -12.64
C LEU A 253 1.72 17.18 -12.81
N GLU A 254 1.16 18.37 -12.64
CA GLU A 254 1.92 19.63 -12.69
C GLU A 254 2.95 19.73 -11.55
N GLU A 255 2.56 19.32 -10.33
CA GLU A 255 3.47 19.27 -9.17
C GLU A 255 4.60 18.25 -9.38
N ALA A 256 4.29 17.08 -9.95
CA ALA A 256 5.30 16.07 -10.30
C ALA A 256 6.28 16.59 -11.36
N MET A 257 5.77 17.20 -12.43
CA MET A 257 6.61 17.80 -13.48
C MET A 257 7.50 18.93 -12.94
N ALA A 258 6.96 19.79 -12.08
CA ALA A 258 7.75 20.85 -11.44
C ALA A 258 8.83 20.29 -10.50
N SER A 259 8.53 19.21 -9.79
CA SER A 259 9.50 18.49 -8.95
C SER A 259 10.63 17.90 -9.79
N ASP A 260 10.31 17.24 -10.91
CA ASP A 260 11.31 16.63 -11.80
C ASP A 260 12.25 17.68 -12.40
N LEU A 261 11.71 18.80 -12.89
CA LEU A 261 12.51 19.93 -13.39
C LEU A 261 13.48 20.49 -12.33
N ARG A 262 13.03 20.60 -11.07
CA ARG A 262 13.89 21.05 -9.97
C ARG A 262 15.00 20.05 -9.67
N ASN A 263 14.70 18.76 -9.68
CA ASN A 263 15.70 17.71 -9.46
C ASN A 263 16.78 17.70 -10.57
N GLU A 264 16.39 17.89 -11.83
CA GLU A 264 17.32 18.00 -12.95
C GLU A 264 18.20 19.26 -12.85
N LEU A 265 17.59 20.38 -12.44
CA LEU A 265 18.30 21.64 -12.21
C LEU A 265 19.34 21.49 -11.08
N ASP A 266 18.97 20.91 -9.93
CA ASP A 266 19.90 20.64 -8.82
C ASP A 266 21.05 19.70 -9.24
N ARG A 267 20.75 18.67 -10.04
CA ARG A 267 21.78 17.78 -10.59
C ARG A 267 22.76 18.54 -11.47
N ASN A 268 22.27 19.41 -12.34
CA ASN A 268 23.10 20.22 -13.24
C ASN A 268 23.91 21.27 -12.48
N TYR A 269 23.36 21.91 -11.45
CA TYR A 269 24.10 22.80 -10.54
C TYR A 269 25.25 22.07 -9.83
N ASN A 270 25.01 20.86 -9.34
CA ASN A 270 26.04 20.02 -8.74
C ASN A 270 27.15 19.64 -9.72
N LEU A 271 26.80 19.34 -10.99
CA LEU A 271 27.78 19.05 -12.04
C LEU A 271 28.62 20.27 -12.38
N ARG A 272 27.98 21.45 -12.51
CA ARG A 272 28.66 22.73 -12.75
C ARG A 272 29.65 23.03 -11.62
N ALA A 273 29.22 22.93 -10.36
CA ALA A 273 30.07 23.18 -9.19
C ALA A 273 31.31 22.26 -9.17
N LYS A 274 31.14 20.97 -9.53
CA LYS A 274 32.27 20.03 -9.65
C LYS A 274 33.26 20.42 -10.75
N LEU A 275 32.76 20.81 -11.93
CA LEU A 275 33.61 21.24 -13.04
C LEU A 275 34.33 22.56 -12.73
N GLU A 276 33.66 23.52 -12.08
CA GLU A 276 34.27 24.76 -11.61
C GLU A 276 35.34 24.52 -10.53
N ALA A 277 35.12 23.55 -9.63
CA ALA A 277 36.13 23.16 -8.64
C ALA A 277 37.39 22.56 -9.31
N ILE A 278 37.21 21.74 -10.35
CA ILE A 278 38.33 21.23 -11.15
C ILE A 278 39.04 22.39 -11.86
N ALA A 279 38.29 23.34 -12.44
CA ALA A 279 38.86 24.51 -13.12
C ALA A 279 39.73 25.39 -12.20
N LYS A 280 39.39 25.47 -10.90
CA LYS A 280 40.18 26.17 -9.89
C LYS A 280 41.49 25.46 -9.54
N THR A 281 41.51 24.13 -9.62
CA THR A 281 42.70 23.33 -9.26
C THR A 281 43.63 23.11 -10.44
N ARG A 282 43.10 22.98 -11.66
CA ARG A 282 43.87 22.81 -12.88
C ARG A 282 43.15 23.43 -14.09
N LYS A 283 43.91 23.68 -15.16
CA LYS A 283 43.34 24.05 -16.45
C LYS A 283 42.43 22.93 -16.95
N LEU A 284 41.19 23.27 -17.33
CA LEU A 284 40.24 22.34 -17.91
C LEU A 284 40.73 21.82 -19.26
N SER A 285 40.47 20.56 -19.55
CA SER A 285 40.63 20.03 -20.90
C SER A 285 39.59 20.66 -21.84
N GLU A 286 39.81 20.57 -23.15
CA GLU A 286 38.85 21.07 -24.13
C GLU A 286 37.48 20.37 -24.01
N SER A 287 37.47 19.06 -23.73
CA SER A 287 36.23 18.29 -23.51
C SER A 287 35.52 18.71 -22.23
N GLU A 288 36.25 19.01 -21.16
CA GLU A 288 35.67 19.54 -19.91
C GLU A 288 35.10 20.94 -20.10
N SER A 289 35.78 21.80 -20.88
CA SER A 289 35.28 23.13 -21.22
C SER A 289 33.99 23.06 -22.06
N ARG A 290 33.92 22.15 -23.04
CA ARG A 290 32.69 21.92 -23.82
C ARG A 290 31.55 21.42 -22.94
N ARG A 291 31.83 20.50 -22.02
CA ARG A 291 30.84 19.99 -21.05
C ARG A 291 30.34 21.08 -20.10
N LEU A 292 31.23 21.95 -19.60
CA LEU A 292 30.84 23.05 -18.73
C LEU A 292 29.89 24.02 -19.45
N ASN A 293 30.20 24.37 -20.71
CA ASN A 293 29.33 25.22 -21.53
C ASN A 293 27.98 24.56 -21.83
N ALA A 294 27.97 23.25 -22.10
CA ALA A 294 26.73 22.49 -22.31
C ALA A 294 25.84 22.51 -21.05
N VAL A 295 26.41 22.21 -19.88
CA VAL A 295 25.70 22.26 -18.59
C VAL A 295 25.19 23.67 -18.30
N HIS A 296 25.95 24.71 -18.63
CA HIS A 296 25.51 26.09 -18.44
C HIS A 296 24.28 26.44 -19.30
N ASN A 297 24.29 26.03 -20.57
CA ASN A 297 23.15 26.20 -21.46
C ASN A 297 21.92 25.41 -20.99
N GLU A 298 22.13 24.19 -20.49
CA GLU A 298 21.07 23.32 -19.97
C GLU A 298 20.42 23.92 -18.71
N ILE A 299 21.21 24.43 -17.77
CA ILE A 299 20.70 25.14 -16.58
C ILE A 299 19.81 26.31 -17.01
N LYS A 300 20.27 27.12 -17.96
CA LYS A 300 19.50 28.28 -18.44
C LYS A 300 18.16 27.86 -19.04
N LEU A 301 18.14 26.80 -19.85
CA LEU A 301 16.90 26.27 -20.43
C LEU A 301 15.94 25.74 -19.34
N LEU A 302 16.46 25.03 -18.34
CA LEU A 302 15.66 24.52 -17.22
C LEU A 302 15.10 25.67 -16.35
N GLU A 303 15.87 26.73 -16.12
CA GLU A 303 15.41 27.92 -15.39
C GLU A 303 14.29 28.66 -16.11
N ASP A 304 14.40 28.80 -17.43
CA ASP A 304 13.36 29.38 -18.28
C ASP A 304 12.08 28.53 -18.23
N GLU A 305 12.22 27.20 -18.27
CA GLU A 305 11.11 26.25 -18.19
C GLU A 305 10.42 26.29 -16.82
N VAL A 306 11.18 26.27 -15.71
CA VAL A 306 10.64 26.41 -14.36
C VAL A 306 9.92 27.76 -14.20
N SER A 307 10.49 28.83 -14.74
CA SER A 307 9.87 30.16 -14.73
C SER A 307 8.56 30.18 -15.52
N ARG A 308 8.50 29.48 -16.65
CA ARG A 308 7.28 29.30 -17.47
C ARG A 308 6.20 28.57 -16.68
N GLN A 309 6.54 27.45 -16.05
CA GLN A 309 5.63 26.63 -15.23
C GLN A 309 5.09 27.42 -14.01
N ASN A 310 5.93 28.20 -13.35
CA ASN A 310 5.50 29.04 -12.24
C ASN A 310 4.52 30.13 -12.70
N ARG A 311 4.68 30.70 -13.90
CA ARG A 311 3.75 31.70 -14.45
C ARG A 311 2.39 31.09 -14.79
N THR A 312 2.37 29.90 -15.39
CA THR A 312 1.11 29.18 -15.68
C THR A 312 0.39 28.76 -14.41
N SER A 313 1.12 28.24 -13.42
CA SER A 313 0.55 27.87 -12.11
C SER A 313 -0.03 29.09 -11.39
N ASN A 314 0.69 30.22 -11.39
CA ASN A 314 0.18 31.46 -10.81
C ASN A 314 -1.09 31.96 -11.54
N MET A 315 -1.13 31.94 -12.88
CA MET A 315 -2.34 32.33 -13.63
C MET A 315 -3.56 31.45 -13.30
N LEU A 316 -3.37 30.14 -13.16
CA LEU A 316 -4.44 29.21 -12.80
C LEU A 316 -4.96 29.43 -11.38
N TRP A 317 -4.16 30.01 -10.48
CA TRP A 317 -4.58 30.31 -9.11
C TRP A 317 -5.44 31.58 -9.01
N TRP A 318 -5.35 32.48 -9.99
CA TRP A 318 -6.14 33.72 -10.05
C TRP A 318 -7.46 33.59 -10.84
N MET A 319 -7.71 32.43 -11.47
CA MET A 319 -8.95 32.10 -12.21
C MET A 319 -9.86 31.19 -11.40
#